data_AF-A0A497J8C9-F1
#
_entry.id   AF-A0A497J8C9-F1
#
_cell.length_a   1.000
_cell.length_b   1.000
_cell.length_c   1.000
_cell.angle_alpha   90.00
_cell.angle_beta   90.00
_cell.angle_gamma   90.00
#
_symmetry.space_group_name_H-M   'P 1'
#
loop_
_entity.id
_entity.type
_entity.pdbx_description
1 polymer ?
#
loop_
_entity_poly.entity_id
_entity_poly.type
_entity_poly.pdbx_seq_one_letter_code
_entity_poly.pdbx_strand_id
1 'polypeptide(L)' 'MMFHEKHEKHLKEIVEKLKKDKDVLALVVYGSYARDEPYRDIDLCIVLYPEAEDKNFEKRLELFRI' A
#
# COMPACT_ATOMS: atom_id res chain seq x y z
N MET A 1 5.93 -0.27 21.16
CA MET A 1 4.57 0.30 20.99
C MET A 1 4.52 1.50 20.05
N MET A 2 5.41 2.52 20.14
CA MET A 2 5.33 3.73 19.27
C MET A 2 5.48 3.52 17.74
N PHE A 3 6.08 2.42 17.28
CA PHE A 3 6.30 2.20 15.84
C PHE A 3 5.03 1.80 15.08
N HIS A 4 4.07 1.16 15.76
CA HIS A 4 2.86 0.63 15.10
C HIS A 4 1.91 1.76 14.68
N GLU A 5 1.74 2.77 15.53
CA GLU A 5 0.90 3.96 15.22
C GLU A 5 1.39 4.73 13.99
N LYS A 6 2.71 4.85 13.80
CA LYS A 6 3.29 5.51 12.61
C LYS A 6 3.02 4.71 11.34
N HIS A 7 3.15 3.37 11.40
CA HIS A 7 2.86 2.51 10.26
C HIS A 7 1.37 2.51 9.90
N GLU A 8 0.48 2.47 10.90
CA GLU A 8 -0.96 2.56 10.68
C GLU A 8 -1.38 3.90 10.08
N LYS A 9 -0.77 5.01 10.51
CA LYS A 9 -1.04 6.32 9.92
C LYS A 9 -0.65 6.36 8.44
N HIS A 10 0.56 5.92 8.08
CA HIS A 10 0.98 5.86 6.67
C HIS A 10 0.10 4.90 5.85
N LEU A 11 -0.25 3.74 6.40
CA LEU A 11 -1.15 2.80 5.73
C LEU A 11 -2.50 3.47 5.44
N LYS A 12 -3.06 4.22 6.39
CA LYS A 12 -4.31 4.96 6.20
C LYS A 12 -4.19 6.02 5.10
N GLU A 13 -3.09 6.76 5.06
CA GLU A 13 -2.83 7.76 4.01
C GLU A 13 -2.71 7.10 2.62
N ILE A 14 -2.02 5.98 2.53
CA ILE A 14 -1.92 5.17 1.30
C ILE A 14 -3.31 4.70 0.86
N VAL A 15 -4.10 4.13 1.78
CA VAL A 15 -5.46 3.65 1.49
C VAL A 15 -6.35 4.77 0.96
N GLU A 16 -6.34 5.94 1.60
CA GLU A 16 -7.17 7.09 1.16
C GLU A 16 -6.72 7.66 -0.19
N LYS A 17 -5.42 7.61 -0.50
CA LYS A 17 -4.90 7.97 -1.83
C LYS A 17 -5.39 6.98 -2.89
N LEU A 18 -5.19 5.68 -2.65
CA LEU A 18 -5.49 4.62 -3.61
C LEU A 18 -6.99 4.44 -3.85
N LYS A 19 -7.86 4.71 -2.85
CA LYS A 19 -9.32 4.71 -3.02
C LYS A 19 -9.81 5.67 -4.11
N LYS A 20 -9.06 6.75 -4.38
CA LYS A 20 -9.41 7.77 -5.37
C LYS A 20 -8.72 7.52 -6.71
N ASP A 21 -7.85 6.51 -6.80
CA ASP A 21 -7.08 6.20 -7.97
C ASP A 21 -7.86 5.25 -8.89
N LYS A 22 -8.28 5.76 -10.04
CA LYS A 22 -9.07 5.01 -11.02
C LYS A 22 -8.32 3.84 -11.66
N ASP A 23 -6.99 3.85 -11.60
CA ASP A 23 -6.15 2.80 -12.17
C ASP A 23 -6.01 1.60 -11.21
N VAL A 24 -6.43 1.75 -9.96
CA VAL A 24 -6.25 0.75 -8.90
C VAL A 24 -7.52 -0.07 -8.72
N LEU A 25 -7.37 -1.39 -8.83
CA LEU A 25 -8.43 -2.36 -8.56
C LEU A 25 -8.49 -2.73 -7.08
N ALA A 26 -7.34 -2.99 -6.46
CA ALA A 26 -7.27 -3.41 -5.07
C ALA A 26 -5.92 -3.09 -4.41
N LEU A 27 -5.93 -3.03 -3.07
CA LEU A 27 -4.75 -3.05 -2.22
C LEU A 27 -4.80 -4.31 -1.35
N VAL A 28 -3.74 -5.11 -1.39
CA VAL A 28 -3.60 -6.32 -0.58
C VAL A 28 -2.48 -6.11 0.42
N VAL A 29 -2.78 -6.35 1.69
CA VAL A 29 -1.78 -6.35 2.76
C VAL A 29 -1.33 -7.80 3.00
N TYR A 30 -0.03 -8.01 3.10
CA TYR A 30 0.55 -9.34 3.34
C TYR A 30 1.74 -9.23 4.31
N GLY A 31 2.49 -10.33 4.47
CA GLY A 31 3.65 -10.37 5.35
C GLY A 31 3.29 -10.49 6.83
N SER A 32 4.25 -10.19 7.71
CA SER A 32 4.13 -10.36 9.16
C SER A 32 3.04 -9.48 9.77
N TYR A 33 2.85 -8.26 9.25
CA TYR A 33 1.76 -7.38 9.67
C TYR A 33 0.39 -8.03 9.47
N ALA A 34 0.14 -8.65 8.31
CA ALA A 34 -1.14 -9.30 8.02
C ALA A 34 -1.38 -10.57 8.87
N ARG A 35 -0.33 -11.14 9.47
CA ARG A 35 -0.39 -12.34 10.32
C ARG A 35 -0.37 -12.04 11.81
N ASP A 36 -0.38 -10.77 12.21
CA ASP A 36 -0.24 -10.33 13.61
C ASP A 36 1.06 -10.84 14.27
N GLU A 37 2.12 -10.96 13.47
CA GLU A 37 3.48 -11.30 13.92
C GLU A 37 4.28 -10.03 14.18
N PRO A 38 5.36 -10.07 15.01
CA PRO A 38 6.28 -8.95 15.13
C PRO A 38 6.79 -8.47 13.77
N TYR A 39 6.52 -7.20 13.43
CA TYR A 39 6.83 -6.61 12.13
C TYR A 39 7.68 -5.34 12.26
N ARG A 40 8.43 -5.02 11.20
CA ARG A 40 9.26 -3.80 11.09
C ARG A 40 8.77 -2.87 10.00
N ASP A 41 7.99 -3.39 9.07
CA ASP A 41 7.45 -2.78 7.87
C ASP A 41 6.08 -3.41 7.58
N ILE A 42 5.36 -2.82 6.62
CA ILE A 42 4.08 -3.36 6.12
C ILE A 42 4.26 -3.66 4.64
N ASP A 43 4.07 -4.92 4.28
CA ASP A 43 4.13 -5.35 2.88
C ASP A 43 2.78 -5.11 2.19
N LEU A 44 2.85 -4.41 1.05
CA LEU A 44 1.69 -4.01 0.26
C LEU A 44 1.81 -4.45 -1.19
N CYS A 45 0.71 -4.92 -1.76
CA CYS A 45 0.56 -5.22 -3.18
C CYS A 45 -0.59 -4.39 -3.74
N ILE A 46 -0.30 -3.56 -4.74
CA ILE A 46 -1.33 -2.87 -5.51
C ILE A 46 -1.67 -3.73 -6.72
N VAL A 47 -2.95 -3.99 -6.90
CA VAL A 47 -3.50 -4.60 -8.11
C VAL A 47 -4.08 -3.48 -8.96
N LEU A 48 -3.62 -3.39 -10.20
CA LEU A 48 -4.11 -2.41 -11.17
C LEU A 48 -5.20 -3.03 -12.04
N TYR A 49 -6.09 -2.18 -12.57
CA TYR A 49 -6.93 -2.58 -13.68
C TYR A 49 -6.08 -2.87 -14.93
N PRO A 50 -6.49 -3.81 -15.81
CA PRO A 50 -5.72 -4.17 -17.01
C PRO A 50 -5.37 -2.97 -17.91
N GLU A 51 -6.25 -1.98 -17.99
CA GLU A 51 -6.07 -0.75 -18.76
C GLU A 51 -4.91 0.14 -18.26
N ALA A 52 -4.36 -0.17 -17.09
CA ALA A 52 -3.27 0.56 -16.46
C ALA A 52 -2.01 -0.31 -16.24
N GLU A 53 -1.90 -1.46 -16.92
CA GLU A 53 -0.75 -2.37 -16.80
C GLU A 53 0.60 -1.68 -17.05
N ASP A 54 0.64 -0.75 -18.00
CA ASP A 54 1.82 0.02 -18.37
C ASP A 54 2.28 1.01 -17.29
N LYS A 55 1.42 1.33 -16.32
CA LYS A 55 1.69 2.32 -15.26
C LYS A 55 2.30 1.75 -13.98
N ASN A 56 2.62 0.45 -13.96
CA ASN A 56 3.04 -0.24 -12.75
C ASN A 56 4.27 0.42 -12.08
N PHE A 57 5.24 0.84 -12.88
CA PHE A 57 6.45 1.48 -12.38
C PHE A 57 6.18 2.87 -11.78
N GLU A 58 5.38 3.70 -12.44
CA GLU A 58 4.98 5.02 -11.94
C GLU A 58 4.22 4.89 -10.61
N LYS A 59 3.25 3.98 -10.54
CA LYS A 59 2.45 3.75 -9.32
C LYS A 59 3.33 3.35 -8.14
N ARG A 60 4.34 2.51 -8.39
CA ARG A 60 5.33 2.14 -7.37
C ARG A 60 6.08 3.37 -6.87
N LEU A 61 6.61 4.22 -7.76
CA LEU A 61 7.34 5.44 -7.39
C LEU A 61 6.49 6.45 -6.62
N GLU A 62 5.21 6.58 -6.97
CA GLU A 62 4.28 7.49 -6.31
C GLU A 62 4.00 7.12 -4.84
N LEU A 63 4.09 5.84 -4.49
CA LEU A 63 3.93 5.38 -3.11
C LEU A 63 5.20 5.52 -2.28
N PHE A 64 6.38 5.32 -2.87
CA PHE A 64 7.66 5.48 -2.16
C PHE A 64 7.91 6.91 -1.65
N ARG A 65 7.14 7.87 -2.13
CA ARG A 65 7.25 9.30 -1.80
C ARG A 65 6.31 9.75 -0.69
N ILE A 66 5.49 8.85 -0.15
CA ILE A 66 4.63 9.08 1.02
C ILE A 66 5.44 8.75 2.27
#